data_AF-F0JIB0-F1
#
_entry.id   AF-F0JIB0-F1
#
_cell.length_a   1.000
_cell.length_b   1.000
_cell.length_c   1.000
_cell.angle_alpha   90.00
_cell.angle_beta   90.00
_cell.angle_gamma   90.00
#
_symmetry.space_group_name_H-M   'P 1'
#
loop_
_entity.id
_entity.type
_entity.pdbx_description
1 polymer ?
#
loop_
_entity_poly.entity_id
_entity_poly.type
_entity_poly.pdbx_seq_one_letter_code
_entity_poly.pdbx_strand_id
1 'polypeptide(L)'
;MPIRALNILSVALCLALLAGCAVTASDGAATNRGTAQALVDEATGMVTHYLEKDETGRLHKLLHDARGIMIIPAVGDVSFIFSLGHGNALLAARTDAGWTGPVFLSKSSVGWGLQAGVSKESGLLLIMHDDDVRYILEKGAALRGQARIVALNADLEVNETPEFYKSGDIFFVGERTGLYAGMALNTGGYANRTALNQAFSGVEGGAPETILFDRQVRPHGAERLLGLLDRPDSVGRKNEKDGTEVPSN
;
A
#
# COMPACT_ATOMS: atom_id res chain seq x y z
N MET A 1 46.30 31.46 38.31
CA MET A 1 44.86 31.22 38.01
C MET A 1 44.51 31.77 36.62
N PRO A 2 44.56 30.98 35.54
CA PRO A 2 43.98 31.34 34.25
C PRO A 2 42.94 30.28 33.82
N ILE A 3 41.72 30.32 34.39
CA ILE A 3 40.66 29.34 34.06
C ILE A 3 39.41 30.05 33.46
N ARG A 4 39.40 31.38 33.38
CA ARG A 4 38.18 32.14 33.03
C ARG A 4 38.04 32.59 31.57
N ALA A 5 39.08 32.47 30.74
CA ALA A 5 39.02 32.91 29.34
C ALA A 5 38.61 31.80 28.36
N LEU A 6 38.74 30.52 28.74
CA LEU A 6 38.52 29.38 27.85
C LEU A 6 37.03 29.04 27.64
N ASN A 7 36.13 29.48 28.53
CA ASN A 7 34.71 29.17 28.45
C ASN A 7 33.89 30.14 27.58
N ILE A 8 34.38 31.35 27.31
CA ILE A 8 33.61 32.35 26.53
C ILE A 8 33.75 32.05 25.02
N LEU A 9 34.91 31.53 24.60
CA LEU A 9 35.15 31.16 23.20
C LEU A 9 34.34 29.91 22.78
N SER A 10 34.14 28.96 23.69
CA SER A 10 33.38 27.72 23.45
C SER A 10 31.86 27.96 23.35
N VAL A 11 31.32 28.96 24.06
CA VAL A 11 29.89 29.32 23.99
C VAL A 11 29.58 30.10 22.71
N ALA A 12 30.49 30.98 22.27
CA ALA A 12 30.34 31.72 21.02
C ALA A 12 30.41 30.80 19.77
N LEU A 13 31.24 29.75 19.81
CA LEU A 13 31.33 28.76 18.73
C LEU A 13 30.09 27.87 18.64
N CYS A 14 29.43 27.56 19.76
CA CYS A 14 28.16 26.82 19.75
C CYS A 14 27.00 27.67 19.22
N LEU A 15 26.95 28.98 19.50
CA LEU A 15 25.89 29.86 18.96
C LEU A 15 26.04 30.15 17.46
N ALA A 16 27.27 30.17 16.93
CA ALA A 16 27.51 30.35 15.51
C ALA A 16 27.10 29.13 14.66
N LEU A 17 27.09 27.92 15.25
CA LEU A 17 26.61 26.70 14.59
C LEU A 17 25.07 26.61 14.52
N LEU A 18 24.33 27.39 15.32
CA LEU A 18 22.86 27.45 15.28
C LEU A 18 22.30 28.49 14.29
N ALA A 19 23.14 29.40 13.76
CA ALA A 19 22.70 30.46 12.85
C ALA A 19 22.71 30.06 11.35
N GLY A 20 23.14 28.84 11.02
CA GLY A 20 23.40 28.40 9.64
C GLY A 20 22.29 27.61 8.94
N CYS A 21 21.22 27.18 9.62
CA CYS A 21 20.11 26.48 8.98
C CYS A 21 18.95 27.45 8.70
N ALA A 22 19.18 28.41 7.81
CA ALA A 22 18.08 28.99 7.06
C ALA A 22 17.56 27.88 6.12
N VAL A 23 16.67 27.02 6.64
CA VAL A 23 15.87 26.12 5.83
C VAL A 23 15.08 27.00 4.87
N THR A 24 15.48 27.00 3.62
CA THR A 24 14.65 27.49 2.53
C THR A 24 13.41 26.61 2.49
N ALA A 25 12.33 27.09 3.10
CA ALA A 25 11.01 26.51 2.97
C ALA A 25 10.52 26.76 1.54
N SER A 26 10.94 25.92 0.60
CA SER A 26 10.45 25.93 -0.78
C SER A 26 10.41 24.52 -1.34
N ASP A 27 9.22 24.15 -1.86
CA ASP A 27 8.88 22.93 -2.61
C ASP A 27 8.55 21.63 -1.88
N GLY A 28 8.15 21.69 -0.61
CA GLY A 28 7.58 20.50 0.08
C GLY A 28 6.40 19.86 -0.66
N ALA A 29 5.57 20.66 -1.37
CA ALA A 29 4.47 20.14 -2.17
C ALA A 29 4.93 19.43 -3.47
N ALA A 30 5.94 19.97 -4.17
CA ALA A 30 6.49 19.34 -5.37
C ALA A 30 7.22 18.04 -5.00
N THR A 31 7.97 18.04 -3.90
CA THR A 31 8.58 16.83 -3.32
C THR A 31 7.51 15.79 -2.96
N ASN A 32 6.46 16.18 -2.24
CA ASN A 32 5.36 15.27 -1.87
C ASN A 32 4.65 14.68 -3.10
N ARG A 33 4.42 15.47 -4.15
CA ARG A 33 3.85 14.97 -5.40
C ARG A 33 4.76 13.96 -6.09
N GLY A 34 6.07 14.24 -6.16
CA GLY A 34 7.06 13.30 -6.71
C GLY A 34 7.13 12.00 -5.90
N THR A 35 7.13 12.07 -4.57
CA THR A 35 7.09 10.89 -3.68
C THR A 35 5.79 10.10 -3.87
N ALA A 36 4.65 10.79 -3.94
CA ALA A 36 3.36 10.15 -4.20
C ALA A 36 3.33 9.43 -5.56
N GLN A 37 3.86 10.06 -6.61
CA GLN A 37 3.97 9.43 -7.94
C GLN A 37 4.84 8.18 -7.90
N ALA A 38 6.01 8.23 -7.25
CA ALA A 38 6.90 7.07 -7.14
C ALA A 38 6.21 5.88 -6.43
N LEU A 39 5.44 6.15 -5.38
CA LEU A 39 4.64 5.13 -4.68
C LEU A 39 3.55 4.53 -5.57
N VAL A 40 2.91 5.35 -6.42
CA VAL A 40 1.90 4.88 -7.39
C VAL A 40 2.56 4.03 -8.47
N ASP A 41 3.73 4.42 -8.97
CA ASP A 41 4.46 3.66 -9.99
C ASP A 41 4.89 2.29 -9.45
N GLU A 42 5.39 2.24 -8.20
CA GLU A 42 5.74 1.00 -7.51
C GLU A 42 4.50 0.10 -7.30
N ALA A 43 3.40 0.67 -6.81
CA ALA A 43 2.12 -0.04 -6.65
C ALA A 43 1.60 -0.59 -7.98
N THR A 44 1.73 0.19 -9.06
CA THR A 44 1.35 -0.23 -10.41
C THR A 44 2.18 -1.41 -10.88
N GLY A 45 3.50 -1.37 -10.65
CA GLY A 45 4.40 -2.50 -10.94
C GLY A 45 4.02 -3.75 -10.17
N MET A 46 3.71 -3.63 -8.88
CA MET A 46 3.27 -4.75 -8.05
C MET A 46 1.94 -5.36 -8.52
N VAL A 47 0.92 -4.55 -8.80
CA VAL A 47 -0.37 -5.05 -9.31
C VAL A 47 -0.18 -5.72 -10.68
N THR A 48 0.63 -5.14 -11.56
CA THR A 48 0.97 -5.75 -12.86
C THR A 48 1.58 -7.13 -12.64
N HIS A 49 2.56 -7.24 -11.75
CA HIS A 49 3.26 -8.50 -11.46
C HIS A 49 2.31 -9.60 -10.95
N TYR A 50 1.42 -9.27 -9.99
CA TYR A 50 0.47 -10.25 -9.47
C TYR A 50 -0.59 -10.65 -10.51
N LEU A 51 -1.02 -9.73 -11.37
CA LEU A 51 -1.95 -10.04 -12.47
C LEU A 51 -1.30 -10.93 -13.54
N GLU A 52 -0.03 -10.70 -13.86
CA GLU A 52 0.73 -11.52 -14.82
C GLU A 52 0.96 -12.95 -14.31
N LYS A 53 1.15 -13.11 -13.00
CA LYS A 53 1.32 -14.41 -12.33
C LYS A 53 0.00 -15.13 -12.02
N ASP A 54 -1.16 -14.52 -12.26
CA ASP A 54 -2.46 -15.11 -11.91
C ASP A 54 -2.90 -16.18 -12.90
N GLU A 55 -2.16 -17.29 -12.96
CA GLU A 55 -2.41 -18.40 -13.90
C GLU A 55 -3.82 -18.99 -13.76
N THR A 56 -4.39 -18.99 -12.56
CA THR A 56 -5.72 -19.56 -12.30
C THR A 56 -6.87 -18.55 -12.46
N GLY A 57 -6.57 -17.26 -12.66
CA GLY A 57 -7.58 -16.20 -12.71
C GLY A 57 -8.22 -15.87 -11.35
N ARG A 58 -7.63 -16.32 -10.24
CA ARG A 58 -8.14 -16.11 -8.88
C ARG A 58 -8.13 -14.64 -8.50
N LEU A 59 -7.02 -13.96 -8.75
CA LEU A 59 -6.87 -12.54 -8.44
C LEU A 59 -7.82 -11.71 -9.31
N HIS A 60 -7.99 -12.07 -10.57
CA HIS A 60 -8.96 -11.43 -11.47
C HIS A 60 -10.38 -11.47 -10.90
N LYS A 61 -10.84 -12.65 -10.45
CA LYS A 61 -12.16 -12.83 -9.83
C LYS A 61 -12.29 -12.05 -8.51
N LEU A 62 -11.27 -12.10 -7.66
CA LEU A 62 -11.29 -11.33 -6.41
C LEU A 62 -11.31 -9.82 -6.66
N LEU A 63 -10.57 -9.32 -7.64
CA LEU A 63 -10.58 -7.90 -8.04
C LEU A 63 -11.92 -7.46 -8.64
N HIS A 64 -12.58 -8.35 -9.38
CA HIS A 64 -13.91 -8.12 -9.92
C HIS A 64 -14.91 -7.82 -8.79
N ASP A 65 -14.87 -8.61 -7.71
CA ASP A 65 -15.81 -8.48 -6.60
C ASP A 65 -15.36 -7.45 -5.54
N ALA A 66 -14.07 -7.10 -5.51
CA ALA A 66 -13.51 -6.15 -4.56
C ALA A 66 -14.15 -4.76 -4.66
N ARG A 67 -14.42 -4.18 -3.49
CA ARG A 67 -14.86 -2.80 -3.27
C ARG A 67 -13.70 -1.88 -2.91
N GLY A 68 -12.62 -2.44 -2.38
CA GLY A 68 -11.38 -1.73 -2.14
C GLY A 68 -10.16 -2.61 -2.43
N ILE A 69 -9.04 -1.98 -2.76
CA ILE A 69 -7.74 -2.64 -2.81
C ILE A 69 -6.73 -1.79 -2.09
N MET A 70 -6.12 -2.37 -1.05
CA MET A 70 -4.94 -1.81 -0.43
C MET A 70 -3.70 -2.51 -0.97
N ILE A 71 -2.79 -1.72 -1.53
CA ILE A 71 -1.52 -2.16 -2.08
C ILE A 71 -0.45 -1.82 -1.06
N ILE A 72 0.35 -2.80 -0.67
CA ILE A 72 1.44 -2.64 0.29
C ILE A 72 2.76 -2.89 -0.46
N PRO A 73 3.36 -1.83 -1.04
CA PRO A 73 4.71 -1.89 -1.59
C PRO A 73 5.69 -2.33 -0.50
N ALA A 74 6.66 -3.19 -0.85
CA ALA A 74 7.41 -4.01 0.08
C ALA A 74 7.79 -3.30 1.40
N VAL A 75 7.18 -3.72 2.50
CA VAL A 75 7.46 -3.21 3.83
C VAL A 75 8.52 -4.09 4.47
N GLY A 76 9.64 -3.49 4.87
CA GLY A 76 10.63 -4.16 5.70
C GLY A 76 10.20 -4.11 7.16
N ASP A 77 9.95 -5.26 7.76
CA ASP A 77 9.76 -5.41 9.20
C ASP A 77 11.10 -5.82 9.83
N VAL A 78 11.54 -5.10 10.86
CA VAL A 78 12.70 -5.47 11.68
C VAL A 78 12.18 -6.06 12.98
N SER A 79 12.65 -7.26 13.34
CA SER A 79 12.14 -7.99 14.52
C SER A 79 13.24 -8.58 15.41
N PHE A 80 13.18 -8.28 16.71
CA PHE A 80 14.01 -8.86 17.77
C PHE A 80 13.16 -9.02 19.03
N ILE A 81 12.54 -10.20 19.24
CA ILE A 81 11.55 -10.51 20.31
C ILE A 81 10.22 -9.70 20.15
N PHE A 82 10.34 -8.45 19.73
CA PHE A 82 9.31 -7.52 19.31
C PHE A 82 9.59 -7.14 17.86
N SER A 83 8.56 -7.04 17.02
CA SER A 83 8.66 -6.52 15.65
C SER A 83 8.11 -5.11 15.58
N LEU A 84 8.81 -4.24 14.85
CA LEU A 84 8.31 -2.94 14.44
C LEU A 84 8.43 -2.83 12.93
N GLY A 85 7.31 -2.54 12.30
CA GLY A 85 7.23 -2.30 10.86
C GLY A 85 6.74 -0.88 10.60
N HIS A 86 7.34 -0.21 9.63
CA HIS A 86 6.81 1.04 9.10
C HIS A 86 6.93 1.03 7.58
N GLY A 87 5.86 1.41 6.90
CA GLY A 87 5.83 1.46 5.46
C GLY A 87 4.70 2.33 4.92
N ASN A 88 4.60 2.39 3.60
CA ASN A 88 3.49 3.03 2.92
C ASN A 88 2.49 1.98 2.45
N ALA A 89 1.23 2.37 2.36
CA ALA A 89 0.19 1.63 1.69
C ALA A 89 -0.60 2.61 0.81
N LEU A 90 -1.11 2.11 -0.30
CA LEU A 90 -2.01 2.86 -1.17
C LEU A 90 -3.37 2.17 -1.11
N LEU A 91 -4.45 2.93 -0.97
CA LEU A 91 -5.81 2.40 -0.98
C LEU A 91 -6.59 3.03 -2.13
N ALA A 92 -7.14 2.20 -3.00
CA ALA A 92 -8.11 2.60 -4.00
C ALA A 92 -9.48 1.99 -3.65
N ALA A 93 -10.55 2.70 -4.00
CA ALA A 93 -11.92 2.27 -3.74
C ALA A 93 -12.74 2.24 -5.02
N ARG A 94 -13.59 1.23 -5.17
CA ARG A 94 -14.56 1.11 -6.25
C ARG A 94 -15.82 1.89 -5.86
N THR A 95 -16.26 2.74 -6.76
CA THR A 95 -17.49 3.52 -6.64
C THR A 95 -18.35 3.28 -7.87
N ASP A 96 -19.52 3.93 -7.93
CA ASP A 96 -20.39 3.88 -9.12
C ASP A 96 -19.71 4.46 -10.37
N ALA A 97 -18.68 5.30 -10.21
CA ALA A 97 -17.87 5.85 -11.30
C ALA A 97 -16.64 4.99 -11.67
N GLY A 98 -16.51 3.79 -11.08
CA GLY A 98 -15.34 2.92 -11.21
C GLY A 98 -14.33 3.12 -10.07
N TRP A 99 -13.08 2.72 -10.30
CA TRP A 99 -12.02 2.86 -9.29
C TRP A 99 -11.58 4.32 -9.11
N THR A 100 -11.39 4.72 -7.85
CA THR A 100 -11.03 6.07 -7.39
C THR A 100 -9.79 6.04 -6.50
N GLY A 101 -9.16 7.21 -6.33
CA GLY A 101 -7.92 7.38 -5.56
C GLY A 101 -6.66 7.23 -6.44
N PRO A 102 -5.57 6.63 -5.93
CA PRO A 102 -5.42 6.10 -4.58
C PRO A 102 -5.27 7.20 -3.52
N VAL A 103 -5.47 6.82 -2.26
CA VAL A 103 -5.02 7.55 -1.09
C VAL A 103 -3.80 6.86 -0.46
N PHE A 104 -2.92 7.65 0.13
CA PHE A 104 -1.69 7.21 0.78
C PHE A 104 -1.92 7.08 2.29
N LEU A 105 -1.54 5.93 2.81
CA LEU A 105 -1.57 5.59 4.23
C LEU A 105 -0.16 5.21 4.68
N SER A 106 0.17 5.48 5.94
CA SER A 106 1.34 4.88 6.60
C SER A 106 0.89 3.63 7.34
N LYS A 107 1.52 2.49 7.06
CA LYS A 107 1.38 1.25 7.83
C LYS A 107 2.35 1.29 9.00
N SER A 108 1.88 0.97 10.19
CA SER A 108 2.71 0.70 11.36
C SER A 108 2.31 -0.62 11.97
N SER A 109 3.25 -1.52 12.20
CA SER A 109 3.03 -2.81 12.85
C SER A 109 3.84 -2.90 14.13
N VAL A 110 3.23 -3.49 15.16
CA VAL A 110 3.90 -3.93 16.37
C VAL A 110 3.52 -5.39 16.58
N GLY A 111 4.51 -6.26 16.64
CA GLY A 111 4.30 -7.69 16.90
C GLY A 111 5.24 -8.20 17.99
N TRP A 112 4.92 -9.38 18.50
CA TRP A 112 5.74 -10.09 19.49
C TRP A 112 5.94 -11.53 19.00
N GLY A 113 7.16 -12.05 19.05
CA GLY A 113 7.50 -13.36 18.50
C GLY A 113 8.83 -13.92 18.99
N LEU A 114 8.93 -15.26 19.03
CA LEU A 114 10.06 -15.99 19.62
C LEU A 114 11.33 -16.03 18.75
N GLN A 115 11.33 -15.41 17.58
CA GLN A 115 12.45 -15.47 16.64
C GLN A 115 12.88 -14.06 16.21
N ALA A 116 14.19 -13.83 16.19
CA ALA A 116 14.80 -12.61 15.66
C ALA A 116 15.00 -12.75 14.15
N GLY A 117 14.70 -11.70 13.39
CA GLY A 117 14.83 -11.71 11.94
C GLY A 117 14.39 -10.43 11.25
N VAL A 118 14.62 -10.36 9.94
CA VAL A 118 14.05 -9.35 9.06
C VAL A 118 13.02 -10.05 8.20
N SER A 119 11.77 -9.63 8.25
CA SER A 119 10.73 -10.08 7.33
C SER A 119 10.42 -8.99 6.32
N LYS A 120 10.01 -9.42 5.13
CA LYS A 120 9.39 -8.52 4.16
C LYS A 120 7.98 -9.00 3.90
N GLU A 121 7.04 -8.07 3.99
CA GLU A 121 5.66 -8.29 3.62
C GLU A 121 5.31 -7.34 2.50
N SER A 122 4.92 -7.91 1.37
CA SER A 122 4.39 -7.21 0.21
C SER A 122 3.15 -7.95 -0.28
N GLY A 123 2.18 -7.21 -0.79
CA GLY A 123 0.97 -7.83 -1.30
C GLY A 123 -0.20 -6.89 -1.45
N LEU A 124 -1.32 -7.49 -1.82
CA LEU A 124 -2.59 -6.85 -2.09
C LEU A 124 -3.60 -7.31 -1.04
N LEU A 125 -4.30 -6.37 -0.40
CA LEU A 125 -5.46 -6.68 0.42
C LEU A 125 -6.69 -6.25 -0.38
N LEU A 126 -7.47 -7.24 -0.81
CA LEU A 126 -8.71 -7.06 -1.54
C LEU A 126 -9.85 -7.05 -0.53
N ILE A 127 -10.59 -5.96 -0.49
CA ILE A 127 -11.62 -5.67 0.51
C ILE A 127 -12.98 -5.84 -0.18
N MET A 128 -13.80 -6.77 0.29
CA MET A 128 -15.01 -7.21 -0.41
C MET A 128 -16.24 -6.33 -0.11
N HIS A 129 -16.17 -5.47 0.90
CA HIS A 129 -17.31 -4.66 1.35
C HIS A 129 -16.95 -3.19 1.56
N ASP A 130 -17.86 -2.29 1.18
CA ASP A 130 -17.68 -0.83 1.31
C ASP A 130 -17.47 -0.42 2.78
N ASP A 131 -18.19 -1.06 3.70
CA ASP A 131 -18.09 -0.80 5.14
C ASP A 131 -16.69 -1.09 5.69
N ASP A 132 -15.99 -2.08 5.12
CA ASP A 132 -14.64 -2.44 5.55
C ASP A 132 -13.59 -1.46 5.00
N VAL A 133 -13.81 -0.95 3.78
CA VAL A 133 -12.99 0.15 3.22
C VAL A 133 -13.11 1.38 4.12
N ARG A 134 -14.34 1.78 4.47
CA ARG A 134 -14.58 2.93 5.36
C ARG A 134 -14.04 2.70 6.76
N TYR A 135 -14.20 1.49 7.30
CA TYR A 135 -13.65 1.17 8.61
C TYR A 135 -12.13 1.31 8.67
N ILE A 136 -11.41 0.90 7.61
CA ILE A 136 -9.96 1.10 7.51
C ILE A 136 -9.61 2.59 7.57
N LEU A 137 -10.37 3.43 6.86
CA LEU A 137 -10.14 4.88 6.85
C LEU A 137 -10.46 5.54 8.19
N GLU A 138 -11.53 5.10 8.86
CA GLU A 138 -12.01 5.68 10.11
C GLU A 138 -11.19 5.22 11.32
N LYS A 139 -10.90 3.92 11.41
CA LYS A 139 -10.25 3.31 12.58
C LYS A 139 -8.77 3.04 12.38
N GLY A 140 -8.28 3.12 11.15
CA GLY A 140 -6.89 2.78 10.85
C GLY A 140 -6.59 1.30 11.06
N ALA A 141 -7.57 0.41 10.97
CA ALA A 141 -7.38 -1.02 11.19
C ALA A 141 -7.95 -1.82 10.01
N ALA A 142 -7.20 -2.80 9.51
CA ALA A 142 -7.69 -3.72 8.47
C ALA A 142 -8.86 -4.58 8.95
N LEU A 143 -8.93 -4.85 10.27
CA LEU A 143 -9.87 -5.81 10.82
C LEU A 143 -10.93 -5.17 11.70
N ARG A 144 -12.18 -5.44 11.34
CA ARG A 144 -13.33 -5.32 12.25
C ARG A 144 -13.41 -6.58 13.10
N GLY A 145 -13.96 -6.46 14.30
CA GLY A 145 -13.98 -7.57 15.29
C GLY A 145 -14.66 -8.87 14.84
N GLN A 146 -15.38 -8.89 13.72
CA GLN A 146 -15.97 -10.10 13.14
C GLN A 146 -15.57 -10.37 11.68
N ALA A 147 -14.67 -9.55 11.12
CA ALA A 147 -14.23 -9.72 9.74
C ALA A 147 -13.31 -10.94 9.59
N ARG A 148 -13.44 -11.63 8.46
CA ARG A 148 -12.71 -12.85 8.10
C ARG A 148 -11.63 -12.50 7.08
N ILE A 149 -10.35 -12.70 7.45
CA ILE A 149 -9.23 -12.61 6.49
C ILE A 149 -8.90 -13.99 5.94
N VAL A 150 -8.77 -14.06 4.63
CA VAL A 150 -8.20 -15.21 3.92
C VAL A 150 -6.84 -14.79 3.36
N ALA A 151 -5.77 -15.45 3.80
CA ALA A 151 -4.42 -15.22 3.29
C ALA A 151 -4.08 -16.25 2.20
N LEU A 152 -3.67 -15.76 1.03
CA LEU A 152 -3.36 -16.53 -0.16
C LEU A 152 -1.91 -16.30 -0.54
N ASN A 153 -1.13 -17.38 -0.59
CA ASN A 153 0.15 -17.37 -1.28
C ASN A 153 -0.13 -17.37 -2.79
N ALA A 154 0.48 -16.45 -3.52
CA ALA A 154 0.25 -16.31 -4.96
C ALA A 154 0.50 -17.62 -5.74
N ASP A 155 1.52 -18.40 -5.33
CA ASP A 155 1.92 -19.65 -5.99
C ASP A 155 1.17 -20.90 -5.50
N LEU A 156 0.29 -20.78 -4.50
CA LEU A 156 -0.43 -21.93 -3.94
C LEU A 156 -1.77 -22.13 -4.65
N GLU A 157 -1.95 -23.32 -5.24
CA GLU A 157 -3.24 -23.78 -5.74
C GLU A 157 -4.23 -23.96 -4.59
N VAL A 158 -5.43 -23.39 -4.75
CA VAL A 158 -6.54 -23.52 -3.80
C VAL A 158 -7.79 -23.88 -4.58
N ASN A 159 -8.67 -24.71 -4.03
CA ASN A 159 -9.94 -25.04 -4.65
C ASN A 159 -10.85 -23.79 -4.73
N GLU A 160 -10.91 -23.19 -5.92
CA GLU A 160 -11.68 -21.96 -6.23
C GLU A 160 -13.19 -22.22 -6.41
N THR A 161 -13.85 -22.62 -5.33
CA THR A 161 -15.31 -22.79 -5.31
C THR A 161 -16.05 -21.46 -5.13
N PRO A 162 -17.33 -21.33 -5.53
CA PRO A 162 -18.14 -20.15 -5.21
C PRO A 162 -18.17 -19.82 -3.70
N GLU A 163 -18.15 -20.85 -2.85
CA GLU A 163 -18.08 -20.72 -1.39
C GLU A 163 -16.76 -20.11 -0.93
N PHE A 164 -15.65 -20.39 -1.61
CA PHE A 164 -14.34 -19.82 -1.32
C PHE A 164 -14.34 -18.29 -1.49
N TYR A 165 -14.89 -17.77 -2.58
CA TYR A 165 -14.96 -16.31 -2.81
C TYR A 165 -15.88 -15.59 -1.81
N LYS A 166 -16.80 -16.31 -1.17
CA LYS A 166 -17.67 -15.80 -0.09
C LYS A 166 -17.12 -16.05 1.31
N SER A 167 -15.93 -16.64 1.42
CA SER A 167 -15.38 -17.11 2.70
C SER A 167 -14.63 -16.04 3.49
N GLY A 168 -14.34 -14.89 2.90
CA GLY A 168 -13.59 -13.81 3.51
C GLY A 168 -14.19 -12.45 3.18
N ASP A 169 -14.09 -11.53 4.14
CA ASP A 169 -14.40 -10.11 3.92
C ASP A 169 -13.17 -9.39 3.35
N ILE A 170 -11.97 -9.92 3.63
CA ILE A 170 -10.69 -9.42 3.12
C ILE A 170 -9.82 -10.60 2.65
N PHE A 171 -9.28 -10.49 1.44
CA PHE A 171 -8.33 -11.45 0.90
C PHE A 171 -6.95 -10.79 0.80
N PHE A 172 -5.96 -11.35 1.49
CA PHE A 172 -4.57 -10.99 1.29
C PHE A 172 -3.97 -11.89 0.21
N VAL A 173 -3.48 -11.30 -0.89
CA VAL A 173 -2.73 -12.00 -1.95
C VAL A 173 -1.31 -11.47 -1.93
N GLY A 174 -0.35 -12.32 -1.58
CA GLY A 174 1.03 -11.87 -1.56
C GLY A 174 2.05 -12.96 -1.28
N GLU A 175 3.31 -12.54 -1.30
CA GLU A 175 4.46 -13.34 -0.89
C GLU A 175 4.90 -12.88 0.51
N ARG A 176 4.97 -13.81 1.47
CA ARG A 176 5.55 -13.53 2.79
C ARG A 176 6.89 -14.24 2.89
N THR A 177 7.98 -13.47 2.87
CA THR A 177 9.33 -14.03 2.99
C THR A 177 9.86 -13.77 4.40
N GLY A 178 10.05 -14.84 5.17
CA GLY A 178 10.60 -14.78 6.53
C GLY A 178 10.30 -16.04 7.36
N LEU A 179 11.06 -16.22 8.45
CA LEU A 179 10.98 -17.36 9.37
C LEU A 179 9.76 -17.24 10.31
N TYR A 180 8.54 -17.18 9.75
CA TYR A 180 7.30 -17.08 10.51
C TYR A 180 6.42 -18.32 10.27
N ALA A 181 6.97 -19.49 10.63
CA ALA A 181 6.24 -20.76 10.69
C ALA A 181 5.55 -20.96 12.07
N GLY A 182 4.94 -19.91 12.63
CA GLY A 182 4.32 -19.92 13.96
C GLY A 182 3.47 -18.69 14.26
N MET A 183 2.59 -18.81 15.27
CA MET A 183 1.59 -17.81 15.67
C MET A 183 2.23 -16.48 16.13
N ALA A 184 2.58 -15.62 15.18
CA ALA A 184 2.91 -14.23 15.47
C ALA A 184 1.62 -13.40 15.44
N LEU A 185 1.27 -12.79 16.58
CA LEU A 185 0.25 -11.77 16.64
C LEU A 185 0.90 -10.44 16.24
N ASN A 186 0.66 -10.01 15.00
CA ASN A 186 1.03 -8.68 14.54
C ASN A 186 -0.19 -7.77 14.69
N THR A 187 -0.10 -6.78 15.58
CA THR A 187 -1.09 -5.72 15.70
C THR A 187 -0.57 -4.51 14.94
N GLY A 188 -1.21 -4.17 13.83
CA GLY A 188 -0.82 -3.03 13.01
C GLY A 188 -1.99 -2.13 12.68
N GLY A 189 -1.66 -0.90 12.31
CA GLY A 189 -2.62 0.11 11.92
C GLY A 189 -2.15 0.95 10.74
N TYR A 190 -3.08 1.74 10.22
CA TYR A 190 -2.94 2.61 9.07
C TYR A 190 -3.29 4.03 9.49
N ALA A 191 -2.45 5.00 9.12
CA ALA A 191 -2.73 6.40 9.36
C ALA A 191 -2.68 7.19 8.05
N ASN A 192 -3.53 8.20 7.94
CA ASN A 192 -3.61 9.06 6.76
C ASN A 192 -2.28 9.82 6.52
N ARG A 193 -1.77 9.80 5.29
CA ARG A 193 -0.67 10.69 4.87
C ARG A 193 -1.22 11.93 4.18
N THR A 194 -1.84 12.82 4.97
CA THR A 194 -2.52 14.04 4.50
C THR A 194 -1.72 14.85 3.48
N ALA A 195 -0.42 15.07 3.72
CA ALA A 195 0.41 15.87 2.83
C ALA A 195 0.61 15.23 1.45
N LEU A 196 0.75 13.90 1.38
CA LEU A 196 0.83 13.17 0.10
C LEU A 196 -0.54 13.18 -0.60
N ASN A 197 -1.61 12.91 0.16
CA ASN A 197 -2.97 12.91 -0.35
C ASN A 197 -3.36 14.26 -0.96
N GLN A 198 -3.10 15.36 -0.25
CA GLN A 198 -3.35 16.70 -0.76
C GLN A 198 -2.49 17.03 -1.98
N ALA A 199 -1.18 16.71 -1.95
CA ALA A 199 -0.29 17.01 -3.07
C ALA A 199 -0.62 16.25 -4.36
N PHE A 200 -1.09 15.01 -4.23
CA PHE A 200 -1.39 14.11 -5.34
C PHE A 200 -2.82 14.28 -5.88
N SER A 201 -3.83 14.35 -5.00
CA SER A 201 -5.24 14.49 -5.40
C SER A 201 -5.66 15.93 -5.70
N GLY A 202 -4.96 16.91 -5.13
CA GLY A 202 -5.37 18.32 -5.16
C GLY A 202 -6.52 18.67 -4.21
N VAL A 203 -7.03 17.70 -3.43
CA VAL A 203 -8.06 17.95 -2.41
C VAL A 203 -7.43 18.58 -1.17
N GLU A 204 -7.89 19.78 -0.82
CA GLU A 204 -7.44 20.49 0.38
C GLU A 204 -7.68 19.65 1.64
N GLY A 205 -6.68 19.58 2.53
CA GLY A 205 -6.74 18.78 3.74
C GLY A 205 -6.57 17.27 3.52
N GLY A 206 -6.44 16.80 2.27
CA GLY A 206 -6.03 15.44 1.93
C GLY A 206 -6.84 14.33 2.63
N ALA A 207 -8.14 14.56 2.84
CA ALA A 207 -9.02 13.65 3.55
C ALA A 207 -9.37 12.42 2.66
N PRO A 208 -9.07 11.18 3.10
CA PRO A 208 -9.28 10.00 2.28
C PRO A 208 -10.73 9.77 1.85
N GLU A 209 -11.69 9.92 2.77
CA GLU A 209 -13.11 9.74 2.47
C GLU A 209 -13.58 10.71 1.38
N THR A 210 -13.14 11.97 1.46
CA THR A 210 -13.46 12.98 0.46
C THR A 210 -12.80 12.69 -0.88
N ILE A 211 -11.55 12.22 -0.90
CA ILE A 211 -10.86 11.86 -2.14
C ILE A 211 -11.54 10.67 -2.82
N LEU A 212 -11.84 9.61 -2.06
CA LEU A 212 -12.34 8.34 -2.59
C LEU A 212 -13.84 8.38 -2.90
N PHE A 213 -14.67 8.92 -2.01
CA PHE A 213 -16.12 8.76 -2.10
C PHE A 213 -16.87 10.05 -2.43
N ASP A 214 -16.52 11.19 -1.81
CA ASP A 214 -17.26 12.44 -2.04
C ASP A 214 -16.92 13.07 -3.39
N ARG A 215 -15.62 13.14 -3.72
CA ARG A 215 -15.10 13.74 -4.96
C ARG A 215 -14.77 12.70 -6.01
N GLN A 216 -14.59 11.44 -5.62
CA GLN A 216 -14.28 10.31 -6.50
C GLN A 216 -13.10 10.63 -7.44
N VAL A 217 -12.02 11.16 -6.86
CA VAL A 217 -10.88 11.72 -7.61
C VAL A 217 -10.13 10.60 -8.33
N ARG A 218 -9.77 10.85 -9.60
CA ARG A 218 -8.89 9.99 -10.42
C ARG A 218 -7.72 10.83 -10.95
N PRO A 219 -6.62 10.96 -10.21
CA PRO A 219 -5.47 11.76 -10.65
C PRO A 219 -4.84 11.17 -11.91
N HIS A 220 -4.40 12.00 -12.85
CA HIS A 220 -3.72 11.57 -14.08
C HIS A 220 -2.55 10.61 -13.81
N GLY A 221 -1.77 10.87 -12.74
CA GLY A 221 -0.64 10.04 -12.33
C GLY A 221 -1.02 8.61 -11.90
N ALA A 222 -2.31 8.33 -11.66
CA ALA A 222 -2.83 7.03 -11.26
C ALA A 222 -3.62 6.31 -12.37
N GLU A 223 -3.75 6.88 -13.57
CA GLU A 223 -4.55 6.30 -14.66
C GLU A 223 -4.13 4.87 -14.99
N ARG A 224 -2.82 4.59 -15.03
CA ARG A 224 -2.31 3.24 -15.29
C ARG A 224 -2.72 2.26 -14.20
N LEU A 225 -2.57 2.64 -12.93
CA LEU A 225 -2.98 1.81 -11.80
C LEU A 225 -4.47 1.52 -11.85
N LEU A 226 -5.30 2.57 -11.93
CA LEU A 226 -6.76 2.42 -11.94
C LEU A 226 -7.24 1.64 -13.18
N GLY A 227 -6.58 1.80 -14.32
CA GLY A 227 -6.86 1.04 -15.53
C GLY A 227 -6.62 -0.46 -15.40
N LEU A 228 -5.59 -0.88 -14.66
CA LEU A 228 -5.36 -2.30 -14.32
C LEU A 228 -6.50 -2.85 -13.46
N LEU A 229 -7.02 -2.05 -12.53
CA LEU A 229 -8.10 -2.44 -11.64
C LEU A 229 -9.47 -2.47 -12.34
N ASP A 230 -9.69 -1.60 -13.33
CA ASP A 230 -10.91 -1.57 -14.16
C ASP A 230 -10.99 -2.76 -15.13
N ARG A 231 -9.84 -3.27 -15.58
CA ARG A 231 -9.74 -4.33 -16.60
C ARG A 231 -8.72 -5.40 -16.22
N PRO A 232 -8.96 -6.18 -15.16
CA PRO A 232 -8.02 -7.21 -14.76
C PRO A 232 -7.74 -8.15 -15.96
N ASP A 233 -8.76 -8.57 -16.72
CA ASP A 233 -8.68 -9.59 -17.78
C ASP A 233 -7.90 -9.20 -19.05
N SER A 234 -7.34 -7.98 -19.11
CA SER A 234 -6.71 -7.44 -20.33
C SER A 234 -5.21 -7.73 -20.42
N VAL A 235 -4.57 -8.16 -19.33
CA VAL A 235 -3.11 -8.39 -19.27
C VAL A 235 -2.74 -9.77 -19.84
N GLY A 236 -3.59 -10.79 -19.70
CA GLY A 236 -3.32 -12.16 -20.17
C GLY A 236 -3.61 -12.45 -21.65
N ARG A 237 -4.27 -11.55 -22.39
CA ARG A 237 -4.77 -11.86 -23.75
C ARG A 237 -3.79 -11.56 -24.91
N LYS A 238 -2.61 -11.00 -24.64
CA LYS A 238 -1.67 -10.58 -25.69
C LYS A 238 -0.76 -11.69 -26.25
N ASN A 239 -0.73 -12.88 -25.66
CA ASN A 239 0.21 -13.95 -26.07
C ASN A 239 -0.44 -15.10 -26.87
N GLU A 240 -1.75 -15.12 -27.11
CA GLU A 240 -2.45 -16.24 -27.78
C GLU A 240 -2.92 -15.90 -29.22
N LYS A 241 -2.63 -14.72 -29.77
CA LYS A 241 -3.17 -14.30 -31.08
C LYS A 241 -2.12 -13.80 -32.07
N ASP A 242 -1.00 -14.51 -32.17
CA ASP A 242 -0.10 -14.41 -33.33
C ASP A 242 0.66 -15.73 -33.50
N GLY A 243 0.17 -16.65 -34.33
CA GLY A 243 0.91 -17.89 -34.54
C GLY A 243 0.21 -19.11 -35.13
N THR A 244 -0.98 -19.01 -35.75
CA THR A 244 -1.48 -20.13 -36.58
C THR A 244 -2.53 -19.69 -37.59
N GLU A 245 -2.11 -18.97 -38.62
CA GLU A 245 -2.73 -19.12 -39.95
C GLU A 245 -1.83 -20.05 -40.76
N VAL A 246 -2.21 -21.33 -40.83
CA VAL A 246 -1.72 -22.26 -41.84
C VAL A 246 -2.75 -22.22 -42.96
N PRO A 247 -2.46 -21.64 -44.13
CA PRO A 247 -3.39 -21.71 -45.24
C PRO A 247 -3.46 -23.16 -45.73
N SER A 248 -4.66 -23.73 -45.66
CA SER A 248 -4.99 -24.99 -46.32
C SER A 248 -5.47 -24.69 -47.73
N ASN A 249 -4.71 -25.21 -48.71
CA ASN A 249 -4.91 -25.25 -50.18
C ASN A 249 -4.71 -23.96 -50.98
#